data_AF-A0A7W8USZ8-F1
#
_entry.id   AF-A0A7W8USZ8-F1
#
_cell.length_a   1.000
_cell.length_b   1.000
_cell.length_c   1.000
_cell.angle_alpha   90.00
_cell.angle_beta   90.00
_cell.angle_gamma   90.00
#
_symmetry.space_group_name_H-M   'P 1'
#
loop_
_entity.id
_entity.type
_entity.pdbx_description
1 polymer ?
#
loop_
_entity_poly.entity_id
_entity_poly.type
_entity_poly.pdbx_seq_one_letter_code
_entity_poly.pdbx_strand_id
1 'polypeptide(L)'
;MGQQKQAGAAGEEECQVCRVTYSIYANFPPMPSAMAMNVETGEWFPQDRLRSYSNGYEMADALGYAWACDCRGRTAASALTSKIRTHDEYYALKKSDGQPLANVRYRIVVDGKRVITGTTSQSGHTVRVVTRGTASLKLQLEK
;
A
#
# COMPACT_ATOMS: atom_id res chain seq x y z
N MET A 1 -26.22 1.76 50.16
CA MET A 1 -25.23 0.92 49.46
C MET A 1 -24.90 1.61 48.15
N GLY A 2 -23.81 2.38 48.14
CA GLY A 2 -23.41 3.21 47.00
C GLY A 2 -22.53 2.40 46.04
N GLN A 3 -22.90 2.37 44.76
CA GLN A 3 -22.02 1.86 43.71
C GLN A 3 -20.92 2.88 43.44
N GLN A 4 -19.70 2.54 43.83
CA GLN A 4 -18.50 3.27 43.45
C GLN A 4 -18.21 2.99 41.97
N LYS A 5 -18.38 4.02 41.14
CA LYS A 5 -17.93 4.08 39.76
C LYS A 5 -16.40 4.16 39.77
N GLN A 6 -15.72 3.04 39.52
CA GLN A 6 -14.29 3.06 39.26
C GLN A 6 -14.06 3.70 37.89
N ALA A 7 -13.63 4.96 37.91
CA ALA A 7 -13.02 5.62 36.77
C ALA A 7 -11.62 5.00 36.55
N GLY A 8 -11.56 3.95 35.76
CA GLY A 8 -10.30 3.45 35.21
C GLY A 8 -9.83 4.39 34.10
N ALA A 9 -8.65 4.98 34.29
CA ALA A 9 -8.00 5.87 33.34
C ALA A 9 -7.97 5.24 31.94
N ALA A 10 -8.41 5.99 30.93
CA ALA A 10 -8.20 5.67 29.53
C ALA A 10 -6.70 5.75 29.23
N GLY A 11 -5.97 4.66 29.50
CA GLY A 11 -4.62 4.48 28.98
C GLY A 11 -4.73 4.46 27.47
N GLU A 12 -4.01 5.35 26.80
CA GLU A 12 -3.77 5.23 25.36
C GLU A 12 -3.25 3.82 25.10
N GLU A 13 -4.08 2.98 24.47
CA GLU A 13 -3.63 1.69 23.98
C GLU A 13 -2.57 1.91 22.90
N GLU A 14 -1.32 2.01 23.35
CA GLU A 14 -0.14 1.96 22.50
C GLU A 14 -0.11 0.57 21.86
N CYS A 15 -0.04 0.51 20.54
CA CYS A 15 0.03 -0.75 19.81
C CYS A 15 1.19 -1.60 20.34
N GLN A 16 0.84 -2.76 20.93
CA GLN A 16 1.80 -3.64 21.58
C GLN A 16 2.99 -3.97 20.67
N VAL A 17 2.75 -4.20 19.38
CA VAL A 17 3.83 -4.49 18.41
C VAL A 17 4.81 -3.33 18.29
N CYS A 18 4.33 -2.10 18.08
CA CYS A 18 5.20 -0.92 17.96
C CYS A 18 5.94 -0.61 19.26
N ARG A 19 5.26 -0.73 20.40
CA ARG A 19 5.87 -0.56 21.71
C ARG A 19 6.98 -1.59 21.95
N VAL A 20 6.72 -2.85 21.62
CA VAL A 20 7.68 -3.95 21.75
C VAL A 20 8.86 -3.73 20.81
N THR A 21 8.62 -3.41 19.54
CA THR A 21 9.67 -3.07 18.56
C THR A 21 10.58 -1.96 19.08
N TYR A 22 10.00 -0.84 19.54
CA TYR A 22 10.78 0.23 20.13
C TYR A 22 11.59 -0.23 21.33
N SER A 23 10.96 -0.95 22.26
CA SER A 23 11.60 -1.44 23.48
C SER A 23 12.78 -2.38 23.20
N ILE A 24 12.67 -3.22 22.16
CA ILE A 24 13.75 -4.12 21.73
C ILE A 24 14.90 -3.32 21.15
N TYR A 25 14.64 -2.49 20.13
CA TYR A 25 15.71 -1.89 19.35
C TYR A 25 16.33 -0.66 19.99
N ALA A 26 15.57 0.14 20.75
CA ALA A 26 16.12 1.29 21.46
C ALA A 26 17.14 0.88 22.54
N ASN A 27 16.94 -0.30 23.14
CA ASN A 27 17.81 -0.84 24.19
C ASN A 27 18.81 -1.89 23.68
N PHE A 28 18.79 -2.20 22.38
CA PHE A 28 19.71 -3.18 21.81
C PHE A 28 21.14 -2.59 21.83
N PRO A 29 22.16 -3.38 22.22
CA PRO A 29 23.53 -2.92 22.18
C PRO A 29 23.96 -2.55 20.75
N PRO A 30 24.94 -1.64 20.58
CA PRO A 30 25.51 -1.35 19.26
C PRO A 30 26.06 -2.61 18.60
N MET A 31 25.71 -2.82 17.33
CA MET A 31 26.09 -3.99 16.56
C MET A 31 26.60 -3.56 15.18
N PRO A 32 27.86 -3.08 15.09
CA PRO A 32 28.36 -2.40 13.89
C PRO A 32 28.46 -3.30 12.65
N SER A 33 28.48 -4.62 12.84
CA SER A 33 28.53 -5.61 11.75
C SER A 33 27.18 -6.28 11.48
N ALA A 34 26.15 -6.00 12.28
CA ALA A 34 24.85 -6.63 12.09
C ALA A 34 24.04 -5.91 11.01
N MET A 35 23.37 -6.70 10.19
CA MET A 35 22.47 -6.21 9.16
C MET A 35 21.05 -6.61 9.52
N ALA A 36 20.12 -5.68 9.34
CA ALA A 36 18.69 -5.95 9.35
C ALA A 36 18.19 -6.03 7.90
N MET A 37 17.14 -6.79 7.66
CA MET A 37 16.47 -6.88 6.38
C MET A 37 15.07 -6.31 6.50
N ASN A 38 14.68 -5.46 5.56
CA ASN A 38 13.29 -5.11 5.37
C ASN A 38 12.57 -6.30 4.72
N VAL A 39 11.63 -6.93 5.43
CA VAL A 39 11.01 -8.20 4.97
C VAL A 39 10.10 -8.03 3.75
N GLU A 40 9.63 -6.83 3.48
CA GLU A 40 8.78 -6.54 2.31
C GLU A 40 9.60 -6.30 1.04
N THR A 41 10.75 -5.65 1.16
CA THR A 41 11.57 -5.24 0.01
C THR A 41 12.77 -6.15 -0.23
N GLY A 42 13.21 -6.89 0.78
CA GLY A 42 14.46 -7.67 0.76
C GLY A 42 15.72 -6.81 0.89
N GLU A 43 15.59 -5.50 1.12
CA GLU A 43 16.72 -4.60 1.30
C GLU A 43 17.41 -4.86 2.64
N TRP A 44 18.74 -4.97 2.61
CA TRP A 44 19.58 -5.07 3.80
C TRP A 44 20.12 -3.70 4.19
N PHE A 45 20.08 -3.38 5.48
CA PHE A 45 20.61 -2.14 6.04
C PHE A 45 21.31 -2.37 7.39
N PRO A 46 22.25 -1.49 7.80
CA PRO A 46 22.93 -1.64 9.09
C PRO A 46 21.92 -1.63 10.24
N GLN A 47 21.98 -2.62 11.14
CA GLN A 47 21.03 -2.76 12.25
C GLN A 47 21.02 -1.50 13.13
N ASP A 48 22.17 -0.87 13.34
CA ASP A 48 22.32 0.34 14.16
C ASP A 48 21.45 1.52 13.65
N ARG A 49 21.04 1.52 12.38
CA ARG A 49 20.07 2.49 11.85
C ARG A 49 18.76 2.44 12.62
N LEU A 50 18.34 1.29 13.14
CA LEU A 50 17.10 1.18 13.92
C LEU A 50 17.10 2.09 15.14
N ARG A 51 18.25 2.26 15.79
CA ARG A 51 18.41 3.14 16.97
C ARG A 51 18.33 4.62 16.64
N SER A 52 18.47 5.01 15.37
CA SER A 52 18.32 6.40 14.94
C SER A 52 16.85 6.83 14.81
N TYR A 53 15.91 5.89 14.80
CA TYR A 53 14.49 6.21 14.69
C TYR A 53 13.91 6.63 16.04
N SER A 54 12.95 7.54 15.96
CA SER A 54 12.39 8.21 17.15
C SER A 54 11.29 7.40 17.85
N ASN A 55 10.71 6.42 17.14
CA ASN A 55 9.58 5.65 17.62
C ASN A 55 9.51 4.26 16.97
N GLY A 56 8.74 3.36 17.59
CA GLY A 56 8.61 1.97 17.14
C GLY A 56 7.96 1.78 15.77
N TYR A 57 7.16 2.76 15.31
CA TYR A 57 6.56 2.69 13.98
C TYR A 57 7.60 2.89 12.89
N GLU A 58 8.47 3.90 13.01
CA GLU A 58 9.58 4.11 12.08
C GLU A 58 10.54 2.91 12.04
N MET A 59 10.80 2.30 13.20
CA MET A 59 11.58 1.05 13.28
C MET A 59 10.87 -0.11 12.56
N ALA A 60 9.57 -0.28 12.79
CA ALA A 60 8.76 -1.32 12.14
C ALA A 60 8.62 -1.09 10.63
N ASP A 61 8.53 0.16 10.17
CA ASP A 61 8.45 0.54 8.75
C ASP A 61 9.78 0.23 8.05
N ALA A 62 10.90 0.59 8.68
CA ALA A 62 12.23 0.23 8.20
C ALA A 62 12.41 -1.29 8.07
N LEU A 63 11.79 -2.07 8.96
CA LEU A 63 11.82 -3.54 8.93
C LEU A 63 10.76 -4.17 8.03
N GLY A 64 9.81 -3.39 7.48
CA GLY A 64 8.77 -3.89 6.56
C GLY A 64 7.60 -4.60 7.25
N TYR A 65 7.29 -4.23 8.49
CA TYR A 65 6.11 -4.78 9.18
C TYR A 65 5.28 -3.71 9.90
N ALA A 66 5.41 -2.44 9.53
CA ALA A 66 4.63 -1.35 10.11
C ALA A 66 3.10 -1.56 10.04
N TRP A 67 2.60 -2.36 9.10
CA TRP A 67 1.19 -2.75 9.05
C TRP A 67 0.74 -3.51 10.32
N ALA A 68 1.64 -4.24 10.99
CA ALA A 68 1.37 -4.92 12.26
C ALA A 68 1.27 -3.95 13.45
N CYS A 69 1.65 -2.69 13.26
CA CYS A 69 1.44 -1.62 14.23
C CYS A 69 0.08 -0.91 14.08
N ASP A 70 -0.83 -1.39 13.22
CA ASP A 70 -2.10 -0.72 12.98
C ASP A 70 -3.22 -1.20 13.93
N CYS A 71 -3.30 -0.60 15.12
CA CYS A 71 -4.42 -0.82 16.05
C CYS A 71 -5.46 0.30 16.05
N ARG A 72 -5.32 1.32 15.19
CA ARG A 72 -6.26 2.46 15.15
C ARG A 72 -6.66 2.93 13.75
N GLY A 73 -6.36 2.15 12.70
CA GLY A 73 -6.57 2.61 11.33
C GLY A 73 -5.81 3.91 11.08
N ARG A 74 -4.55 4.00 11.55
CA ARG A 74 -3.66 5.14 11.26
C ARG A 74 -3.27 5.06 9.78
N THR A 75 -4.24 5.45 8.97
CA THR A 75 -4.14 5.55 7.53
C THR A 75 -3.12 6.64 7.21
N ALA A 76 -2.06 6.23 6.51
CA ALA A 76 -1.37 7.03 5.50
C ALA A 76 -0.53 8.25 5.95
N ALA A 77 0.34 8.11 6.96
CA ALA A 77 1.46 9.05 7.14
C ALA A 77 2.80 8.57 6.53
N SER A 78 2.95 7.27 6.17
CA SER A 78 4.07 6.79 5.34
C SER A 78 3.70 6.82 3.84
N ALA A 79 3.21 7.99 3.39
CA ALA A 79 2.84 8.24 1.99
C ALA A 79 3.94 9.02 1.25
N LEU A 80 5.22 8.71 1.47
CA LEU A 80 6.29 9.24 0.62
C LEU A 80 7.29 8.23 0.06
N THR A 81 7.32 6.99 0.52
CA THR A 81 8.24 5.96 -0.03
C THR A 81 7.64 4.58 -0.21
N SER A 82 6.34 4.37 0.05
CA SER A 82 5.69 3.14 -0.39
C SER A 82 5.69 3.14 -1.92
N LYS A 83 6.53 2.28 -2.50
CA LYS A 83 6.72 2.06 -3.93
C LYS A 83 5.35 2.06 -4.62
N ILE A 84 4.93 3.21 -5.15
CA ILE A 84 3.61 3.37 -5.75
C ILE A 84 3.59 2.42 -6.94
N ARG A 85 2.95 1.26 -6.76
CA ARG A 85 2.85 0.23 -7.80
C ARG A 85 2.15 0.89 -8.99
N THR A 86 2.91 1.09 -10.06
CA THR A 86 2.39 1.69 -11.27
C THR A 86 1.88 0.54 -12.12
N HIS A 87 0.56 0.46 -12.30
CA HIS A 87 -0.04 -0.52 -13.19
C HIS A 87 -0.13 0.09 -14.58
N ASP A 88 0.22 -0.69 -15.59
CA ASP A 88 0.15 -0.31 -17.00
C ASP A 88 -0.55 -1.44 -17.77
N GLU A 89 -1.87 -1.30 -17.89
CA GLU A 89 -2.78 -2.34 -18.36
C GLU A 89 -3.59 -1.89 -19.57
N TYR A 90 -4.15 -2.83 -20.31
CA TYR A 90 -5.03 -2.57 -21.45
C TYR A 90 -6.11 -3.66 -21.53
N TYR A 91 -7.23 -3.36 -22.20
CA TYR A 91 -8.26 -4.35 -22.49
C TYR A 91 -8.09 -4.91 -23.90
N ALA A 92 -8.36 -6.21 -24.05
CA ALA A 92 -8.49 -6.87 -25.33
C ALA A 92 -9.95 -7.27 -25.55
N LEU A 93 -10.62 -6.60 -26.49
CA LEU A 93 -12.01 -6.86 -26.81
C LEU A 93 -12.06 -7.96 -27.88
N LYS A 94 -12.82 -9.00 -27.59
CA LYS A 94 -13.04 -10.14 -28.47
C LYS A 94 -14.52 -10.45 -28.56
N LYS A 95 -14.94 -10.99 -29.71
CA LYS A 95 -16.25 -11.62 -29.88
C LYS A 95 -16.29 -12.93 -29.09
N SER A 96 -17.48 -13.52 -28.99
CA SER A 96 -17.69 -14.82 -28.35
C SER A 96 -16.91 -15.97 -28.99
N ASP A 97 -16.59 -15.86 -30.28
CA ASP A 97 -15.77 -16.81 -31.04
C ASP A 97 -14.25 -16.59 -30.87
N GLY A 98 -13.85 -15.60 -30.06
CA GLY A 98 -12.45 -15.24 -29.81
C GLY A 98 -11.83 -14.28 -30.84
N GLN A 99 -12.55 -13.91 -31.91
CA GLN A 99 -12.05 -12.94 -32.88
C GLN A 99 -11.93 -11.53 -32.26
N PRO A 100 -10.88 -10.76 -32.60
CA PRO A 100 -10.72 -9.41 -32.07
C PRO A 100 -11.83 -8.47 -32.56
N LEU A 101 -12.31 -7.61 -31.67
CA LEU A 101 -13.24 -6.53 -31.98
C LEU A 101 -12.46 -5.25 -32.31
N ALA A 102 -12.14 -5.10 -33.60
CA ALA A 102 -11.45 -3.92 -34.12
C ALA A 102 -12.39 -2.73 -34.35
N ASN A 103 -11.84 -1.52 -34.28
CA ASN A 103 -12.52 -0.26 -34.62
C ASN A 103 -13.78 0.04 -33.77
N VAL A 104 -13.83 -0.46 -32.54
CA VAL A 104 -14.94 -0.20 -31.60
C VAL A 104 -14.60 1.00 -30.74
N ARG A 105 -15.50 2.00 -30.72
CA ARG A 105 -15.37 3.15 -29.82
C ARG A 105 -15.62 2.73 -28.38
N TYR A 106 -14.80 3.25 -27.48
CA TYR A 106 -14.90 2.93 -26.07
C TYR A 106 -14.56 4.13 -25.19
N ARG A 107 -15.03 4.04 -23.95
CA ARG A 107 -14.57 4.84 -22.81
C ARG A 107 -14.16 3.95 -21.65
N ILE A 108 -13.03 4.26 -21.03
CA ILE A 108 -12.56 3.65 -19.78
C ILE A 108 -12.69 4.72 -18.69
N VAL A 109 -13.49 4.43 -17.67
CA VAL A 109 -13.63 5.30 -16.49
C VAL A 109 -12.73 4.75 -15.39
N VAL A 110 -11.76 5.56 -14.94
CA VAL A 110 -10.82 5.23 -13.85
C VAL A 110 -11.26 5.95 -12.58
N ASP A 111 -11.50 5.20 -11.51
CA ASP A 111 -11.97 5.65 -10.19
C ASP A 111 -13.21 6.56 -10.24
N GLY A 112 -14.05 6.38 -11.26
CA GLY A 112 -15.23 7.22 -11.48
C GLY A 112 -14.94 8.66 -11.91
N LYS A 113 -13.67 9.05 -12.12
CA LYS A 113 -13.24 10.44 -12.31
C LYS A 113 -12.58 10.68 -13.65
N ARG A 114 -11.52 9.93 -13.97
CA ARG A 114 -10.77 10.11 -15.21
C ARG A 114 -11.39 9.26 -16.31
N VAL A 115 -11.75 9.88 -17.42
CA VAL A 115 -12.30 9.19 -18.58
C VAL A 115 -11.27 9.16 -19.70
N ILE A 116 -10.99 7.97 -20.22
CA ILE A 116 -10.11 7.75 -21.37
C ILE A 116 -10.96 7.21 -22.50
N THR A 117 -11.09 7.97 -23.57
CA THR A 117 -11.83 7.58 -24.77
C THR A 117 -10.89 7.08 -25.85
N GLY A 118 -11.35 6.18 -26.71
CA GLY A 118 -10.57 5.74 -27.86
C GLY A 118 -11.33 4.79 -28.75
N THR A 119 -10.61 4.23 -29.72
CA THR A 119 -11.10 3.21 -30.63
C THR A 119 -10.15 2.02 -30.55
N THR A 120 -10.67 0.79 -30.50
CA THR A 120 -9.82 -0.39 -30.43
C THR A 120 -8.99 -0.57 -31.70
N SER A 121 -7.77 -1.07 -31.53
CA SER A 121 -6.85 -1.39 -32.63
C SER A 121 -7.38 -2.51 -33.53
N GLN A 122 -6.69 -2.79 -34.63
CA GLN A 122 -6.92 -3.96 -35.50
C GLN A 122 -6.93 -5.30 -34.73
N SER A 123 -6.13 -5.40 -33.65
CA SER A 123 -6.09 -6.58 -32.78
C SER A 123 -7.09 -6.52 -31.61
N GLY A 124 -7.99 -5.54 -31.60
CA GLY A 124 -9.01 -5.37 -30.56
C GLY A 124 -8.50 -4.79 -29.24
N HIS A 125 -7.31 -4.18 -29.22
CA HIS A 125 -6.73 -3.62 -27.99
C HIS A 125 -7.14 -2.17 -27.76
N THR A 126 -7.39 -1.81 -26.50
CA THR A 126 -7.50 -0.40 -26.08
C THR A 126 -6.11 0.23 -25.93
N VAL A 127 -6.06 1.55 -25.74
CA VAL A 127 -4.87 2.21 -25.22
C VAL A 127 -4.49 1.67 -23.85
N ARG A 128 -3.20 1.81 -23.52
CA ARG A 128 -2.67 1.55 -22.20
C ARG A 128 -3.18 2.55 -21.18
N VAL A 129 -3.53 2.06 -20.00
CA VAL A 129 -4.03 2.84 -18.87
C VAL A 129 -3.03 2.71 -17.74
N VAL A 130 -2.39 3.83 -17.42
CA VAL A 130 -1.44 3.90 -16.32
C VAL A 130 -2.15 4.39 -15.06
N THR A 131 -2.06 3.63 -13.98
CA THR A 131 -2.61 3.97 -12.66
C THR A 131 -1.55 3.88 -11.57
N ARG A 132 -1.72 4.67 -10.51
CA ARG A 132 -0.84 4.72 -9.35
C ARG A 132 -1.53 4.03 -8.19
N GLY A 133 -1.00 2.89 -7.76
CA GLY A 133 -1.65 2.02 -6.80
C GLY A 133 -2.89 1.33 -7.38
N THR A 134 -3.75 0.83 -6.51
CA THR A 134 -5.00 0.17 -6.91
C THR A 134 -6.01 1.19 -7.42
N ALA A 135 -6.60 0.91 -8.58
CA ALA A 135 -7.64 1.74 -9.19
C ALA A 135 -8.80 0.87 -9.72
N SER A 136 -10.01 1.43 -9.76
CA SER A 136 -11.17 0.81 -10.40
C SER A 136 -11.26 1.25 -11.86
N LEU A 137 -11.27 0.31 -12.80
CA LEU A 137 -11.44 0.57 -14.22
C LEU A 137 -12.78 0.01 -14.71
N LYS A 138 -13.56 0.86 -15.40
CA LYS A 138 -14.82 0.47 -16.05
C LYS A 138 -14.76 0.77 -17.54
N LEU A 139 -14.62 -0.27 -18.35
CA LEU A 139 -14.74 -0.19 -19.80
C LEU A 139 -16.22 -0.13 -20.22
N GLN A 140 -16.54 0.77 -21.14
CA GLN A 140 -17.87 0.87 -21.75
C GLN A 140 -17.69 1.04 -23.25
N LEU A 141 -18.53 0.34 -24.01
CA LEU A 141 -18.55 0.44 -25.47
C LEU A 141 -19.58 1.48 -25.88
N GLU A 142 -19.21 2.29 -26.87
CA GLU A 142 -20.08 3.30 -27.45
C GLU A 142 -20.64 2.78 -28.78
N LYS A 143 -21.87 3.19 -29.10
CA LYS A 143 -22.53 2.87 -30.37
C LYS A 143 -22.13 3.87 -31.45
#